data_AF-A0A1G0SJT9-F1
#
_entry.id   AF-A0A1G0SJT9-F1
#
_cell.length_a   1.000
_cell.length_b   1.000
_cell.length_c   1.000
_cell.angle_alpha   90.00
_cell.angle_beta   90.00
_cell.angle_gamma   90.00
#
_symmetry.space_group_name_H-M   'P 1'
#
loop_
_entity.id
_entity.type
_entity.pdbx_description
1 polymer ?
#
loop_
_entity_poly.entity_id
_entity_poly.type
_entity_poly.pdbx_seq_one_letter_code
_entity_poly.pdbx_strand_id
1 'polypeptide(L)'
;MPSPHYEIRAEVWVHPGIAGWHFITLDKRSSAEITSKYGKHRRGWGSLPVVVTVGATTWRTSIFPDKTSGGYVLPLKADVRKKENIVEGKRILLSLNITP
;
A
#
# COMPACT_ATOMS: atom_id res chain seq x y z
N MET A 1 21.56 8.57 0.73
CA MET A 1 20.32 9.13 0.14
C MET A 1 19.19 8.86 1.12
N PRO A 2 18.30 9.81 1.42
CA PRO A 2 17.18 9.52 2.32
C PRO A 2 16.36 8.36 1.73
N SER A 3 16.10 7.35 2.57
CA SER A 3 15.24 6.22 2.22
C SER A 3 13.88 6.77 1.73
N PRO A 4 13.31 6.23 0.64
CA PRO A 4 12.07 6.76 0.09
C PRO A 4 10.88 6.41 0.97
N HIS A 5 10.68 7.24 1.99
CA HIS A 5 9.69 7.11 3.03
C HIS A 5 8.47 7.98 2.72
N TYR A 6 7.31 7.33 2.60
CA TYR A 6 6.03 7.98 2.36
C TYR A 6 5.11 7.74 3.55
N GLU A 7 4.54 8.80 4.11
CA GLU A 7 3.44 8.69 5.07
C GLU A 7 2.11 8.80 4.33
N ILE A 8 1.29 7.75 4.44
CA ILE A 8 0.01 7.66 3.72
C ILE A 8 -1.11 7.56 4.75
N ARG A 9 -2.15 8.39 4.57
CA ARG A 9 -3.43 8.25 5.27
C ARG A 9 -4.50 7.82 4.29
N ALA A 10 -4.98 6.60 4.45
CA ALA A 10 -5.98 6.03 3.55
C ALA A 10 -7.05 5.28 4.32
N GLU A 11 -8.22 5.18 3.71
CA GLU A 11 -9.32 4.36 4.20
C GLU A 11 -9.18 2.94 3.68
N VAL A 12 -9.47 1.98 4.57
CA VAL A 12 -9.44 0.56 4.25
C VAL A 12 -10.75 0.16 3.58
N TRP A 13 -10.66 -0.46 2.41
CA TRP A 13 -11.80 -0.97 1.67
C TRP A 13 -11.64 -2.46 1.38
N VAL A 14 -12.76 -3.14 1.16
CA VAL A 14 -12.80 -4.58 0.88
C VAL A 14 -13.05 -4.80 -0.60
N HIS A 15 -12.23 -5.63 -1.25
CA HIS A 15 -12.49 -6.02 -2.62
C HIS A 15 -13.71 -6.94 -2.69
N PRO A 16 -14.69 -6.66 -3.55
CA PRO A 16 -15.90 -7.48 -3.66
C PRO A 16 -15.54 -8.90 -4.07
N GLY A 17 -15.97 -9.90 -3.29
CA GLY A 17 -15.74 -11.32 -3.56
C GLY A 17 -15.52 -12.18 -2.31
N ILE A 18 -15.53 -13.50 -2.50
CA ILE A 18 -15.53 -14.51 -1.43
C ILE A 18 -14.25 -14.46 -0.56
N ALA A 19 -13.14 -13.94 -1.09
CA ALA A 19 -11.84 -13.98 -0.44
C ALA A 19 -11.59 -12.85 0.60
N GLY A 20 -12.47 -11.84 0.71
CA GLY A 20 -12.41 -10.83 1.78
C GLY A 20 -11.08 -10.04 1.85
N TRP A 21 -10.45 -9.78 0.71
CA TRP A 21 -9.20 -9.02 0.67
C TRP A 21 -9.45 -7.56 1.04
N HIS A 22 -8.60 -7.04 1.93
CA HIS A 22 -8.64 -5.66 2.35
C HIS A 22 -7.49 -4.90 1.70
N PHE A 23 -7.79 -3.69 1.27
CA PHE A 23 -6.85 -2.83 0.57
C PHE A 23 -6.92 -1.41 1.10
N ILE A 24 -5.90 -0.65 0.77
CA ILE A 24 -5.95 0.80 0.76
C ILE A 24 -5.50 1.28 -0.60
N THR A 25 -5.92 2.50 -0.94
CA THR A 25 -5.45 3.20 -2.14
C THR A 25 -4.54 4.35 -1.71
N LEU A 26 -3.33 4.41 -2.27
CA LEU A 26 -2.42 5.53 -2.05
C LEU A 26 -3.00 6.79 -2.69
N ASP A 27 -2.73 7.94 -2.09
CA ASP A 27 -3.13 9.22 -2.67
C ASP A 27 -2.45 9.45 -4.04
N LYS A 28 -3.09 10.26 -4.88
CA LYS A 28 -2.62 10.53 -6.25
C LYS A 28 -1.24 11.18 -6.27
N ARG A 29 -0.91 12.03 -5.29
CA ARG A 29 0.37 12.74 -5.23
C ARG A 29 1.50 11.77 -4.97
N SER A 30 1.38 10.96 -3.92
CA SER A 30 2.35 9.90 -3.60
C SER A 30 2.48 8.90 -4.74
N SER A 31 1.35 8.49 -5.35
CA SER A 31 1.36 7.55 -6.47
C SER A 31 2.08 8.09 -7.72
N ALA A 32 1.87 9.37 -8.05
CA ALA A 32 2.54 10.03 -9.17
C ALA A 32 4.05 10.15 -8.92
N GLU A 33 4.44 10.53 -7.70
CA GLU A 33 5.85 10.64 -7.31
C GLU A 33 6.55 9.27 -7.35
N ILE A 34 5.93 8.22 -6.79
CA ILE A 34 6.44 6.85 -6.83
C ILE A 34 6.58 6.37 -8.28
N THR A 35 5.60 6.67 -9.14
CA THR A 35 5.67 6.31 -10.56
C THR A 35 6.82 7.02 -11.28
N SER A 36 6.99 8.32 -11.05
CA SER A 36 8.06 9.11 -11.64
C SER A 36 9.46 8.60 -11.23
N LYS A 37 9.64 8.31 -9.94
CA LYS A 37 10.94 7.90 -9.38
C LYS A 37 11.24 6.41 -9.58
N TYR A 38 10.26 5.54 -9.38
CA TYR A 38 10.45 4.09 -9.29
C TYR A 38 9.75 3.29 -10.39
N GLY A 39 9.05 3.93 -11.33
CA GLY A 39 8.31 3.24 -12.39
C GLY A 39 9.15 2.26 -13.22
N LYS A 40 10.45 2.52 -13.37
CA LYS A 40 11.41 1.62 -14.06
C LYS A 40 11.76 0.35 -13.28
N HIS A 41 11.50 0.32 -11.97
CA HIS A 41 11.80 -0.81 -11.07
C HIS A 41 10.58 -1.72 -10.87
N ARG A 42 9.48 -1.48 -11.59
CA ARG A 42 8.26 -2.29 -11.53
C ARG A 42 8.56 -3.72 -11.98
N ARG A 43 8.00 -4.70 -11.26
CA ARG A 43 8.17 -6.14 -11.52
C ARG A 43 6.81 -6.82 -11.72
N GLY A 44 6.78 -7.90 -12.50
CA GLY A 44 5.56 -8.67 -12.75
C GLY A 44 4.41 -7.77 -13.21
N TRP A 45 3.25 -7.89 -12.56
CA TRP A 45 2.00 -7.14 -12.77
C TRP A 45 2.09 -5.61 -12.54
N GLY A 46 3.22 -4.97 -12.87
CA GLY A 46 3.48 -3.54 -12.61
C GLY A 46 3.74 -3.23 -11.13
N SER A 47 3.96 -4.25 -10.30
CA SER A 47 4.08 -4.12 -8.85
C SER A 47 5.42 -3.53 -8.42
N LEU A 48 5.43 -2.84 -7.28
CA LEU A 48 6.66 -2.36 -6.63
C LEU A 48 6.79 -2.97 -5.23
N PRO A 49 7.92 -3.63 -4.92
CA PRO A 49 8.18 -4.13 -3.57
C PRO A 49 8.36 -2.98 -2.57
N VAL A 50 7.74 -3.15 -1.40
CA VAL A 50 7.74 -2.17 -0.31
C VAL A 50 7.91 -2.83 1.05
N VAL A 51 8.44 -2.05 1.98
CA VAL A 51 8.32 -2.29 3.42
C VAL A 51 7.29 -1.31 3.96
N VAL A 52 6.26 -1.83 4.63
CA VAL A 52 5.18 -1.02 5.20
C VAL A 52 5.19 -1.17 6.71
N THR A 53 4.94 -0.07 7.41
CA THR A 53 4.68 -0.07 8.86
C THR A 53 3.33 0.57 9.13
N VAL A 54 2.52 -0.12 9.93
CA VAL A 54 1.27 0.41 10.50
C VAL A 54 1.33 0.16 12.00
N GLY A 55 1.21 1.22 12.80
CA GLY A 55 1.35 1.12 14.25
C GLY A 55 2.67 0.47 14.65
N ALA A 56 2.62 -0.69 15.30
CA ALA A 56 3.80 -1.45 15.72
C ALA A 56 4.22 -2.55 14.72
N THR A 57 3.39 -2.82 13.70
CA THR A 57 3.60 -3.93 12.77
C THR A 57 4.30 -3.46 11.50
N THR A 58 5.46 -4.05 11.20
CA THR A 58 6.20 -3.83 9.95
C THR A 58 6.27 -5.11 9.12
N TRP A 59 6.03 -5.03 7.82
CA TRP A 59 6.10 -6.20 6.93
C TRP A 59 6.54 -5.84 5.51
N ARG A 60 7.07 -6.84 4.80
CA ARG A 60 7.36 -6.77 3.37
C ARG A 60 6.17 -7.20 2.53
N THR A 61 5.87 -6.42 1.49
CA THR A 61 4.81 -6.68 0.51
C THR A 61 5.08 -5.92 -0.79
N SER A 62 4.07 -5.76 -1.64
CA SER A 62 4.14 -4.96 -2.86
C SER A 62 2.91 -4.08 -3.00
N ILE A 63 3.10 -2.92 -3.61
CA ILE A 63 2.01 -2.09 -4.13
C ILE A 63 1.75 -2.41 -5.60
N PHE A 64 0.50 -2.32 -6.03
CA PHE A 64 0.06 -2.68 -7.37
C PHE A 64 -0.63 -1.49 -8.04
N PRO A 65 -0.37 -1.21 -9.33
CA PRO A 65 -1.05 -0.13 -10.03
C PRO A 65 -2.53 -0.49 -10.18
N ASP A 66 -3.42 0.43 -9.80
CA ASP A 66 -4.85 0.31 -10.03
C ASP A 66 -5.29 1.30 -11.11
N LYS A 67 -5.85 0.74 -12.19
CA LYS A 67 -6.33 1.51 -13.34
C LYS A 67 -7.54 2.37 -12.99
N THR A 68 -8.35 1.95 -12.01
CA THR A 68 -9.62 2.59 -11.67
C THR A 68 -9.40 3.87 -10.86
N SER A 69 -8.57 3.81 -9.82
CA SER A 69 -8.20 4.97 -9.00
C SER A 69 -7.12 5.85 -9.62
N GLY A 70 -6.36 5.31 -10.59
CA GLY A 70 -5.18 5.98 -11.16
C GLY A 70 -4.01 6.07 -10.18
N GLY A 71 -4.03 5.27 -9.11
CA GLY A 71 -3.01 5.22 -8.07
C GLY A 71 -2.42 3.83 -7.89
N TYR A 72 -1.75 3.62 -6.77
CA TYR A 72 -1.37 2.29 -6.31
C TYR A 72 -2.30 1.80 -5.21
N VAL A 73 -2.58 0.50 -5.21
CA VAL A 73 -3.25 -0.20 -4.11
C VAL A 73 -2.26 -1.02 -3.32
N LEU A 74 -2.46 -1.07 -2.00
CA LEU A 74 -1.67 -1.88 -1.08
C LEU A 74 -2.60 -2.91 -0.42
N PRO A 75 -2.34 -4.22 -0.58
CA PRO A 75 -3.04 -5.25 0.16
C PRO A 75 -2.67 -5.24 1.65
N LEU A 76 -3.67 -5.34 2.52
CA LEU A 76 -3.49 -5.50 3.95
C LEU A 76 -3.69 -6.98 4.34
N LYS A 77 -2.59 -7.61 4.77
CA LYS A 77 -2.59 -9.01 5.19
C LYS A 77 -3.50 -9.21 6.41
N ALA A 78 -4.15 -10.38 6.48
CA ALA A 78 -5.09 -10.68 7.55
C ALA A 78 -4.43 -10.69 8.95
N ASP A 79 -3.18 -11.14 9.05
CA ASP A 79 -2.42 -11.15 10.31
C ASP A 79 -2.09 -9.73 10.79
N VAL A 80 -1.68 -8.84 9.89
CA VAL A 80 -1.44 -7.41 10.17
C VAL A 80 -2.74 -6.75 10.63
N ARG A 81 -3.85 -6.99 9.92
CA ARG A 81 -5.15 -6.41 10.30
C ARG A 81 -5.59 -6.83 11.70
N LYS A 82 -5.39 -8.11 12.05
CA LYS A 82 -5.70 -8.61 13.40
C LYS A 82 -4.83 -7.95 14.47
N LYS A 83 -3.52 -7.79 14.22
CA LYS A 83 -2.58 -7.17 15.18
C LYS A 83 -2.86 -5.69 15.44
N GLU A 84 -3.18 -4.94 14.39
CA GLU A 84 -3.37 -3.49 14.45
C GLU A 84 -4.86 -3.06 14.55
N ASN A 85 -5.76 -4.04 14.78
CA ASN A 85 -7.21 -3.86 14.83
C ASN A 85 -7.76 -3.05 13.64
N ILE A 86 -7.38 -3.46 12.43
CA ILE A 86 -7.76 -2.80 11.18
C ILE A 86 -8.99 -3.49 10.58
N VAL A 87 -10.02 -2.68 10.36
CA VAL A 87 -11.30 -3.10 9.79
C VAL A 87 -11.63 -2.25 8.56
N GLU A 88 -12.61 -2.69 7.77
CA GLU A 88 -13.19 -1.91 6.67
C GLU A 88 -13.69 -0.54 7.16
N GLY A 89 -13.56 0.48 6.32
CA GLY A 89 -13.94 1.87 6.61
C GLY A 89 -13.00 2.59 7.59
N LYS A 90 -12.06 1.88 8.23
CA LYS A 90 -11.09 2.51 9.14
C LYS A 90 -10.08 3.31 8.34
N ARG A 91 -9.86 4.55 8.74
CA ARG A 91 -8.74 5.37 8.24
C ARG A 91 -7.48 5.04 9.03
N ILE A 92 -6.41 4.65 8.35
CA ILE A 92 -5.13 4.30 8.96
C ILE A 92 -4.02 5.24 8.48
N LEU A 93 -3.03 5.46 9.34
CA LEU A 93 -1.75 6.07 8.98
C LEU A 93 -0.73 4.94 8.85
N LEU A 94 0.05 4.98 7.78
CA LEU A 94 1.13 4.04 7.53
C LEU A 94 2.36 4.75 6.99
N SER A 95 3.52 4.16 7.22
CA SER A 95 4.72 4.49 6.48
C SER A 95 5.02 3.43 5.43
N LEU A 96 5.49 3.87 4.28
CA LEU A 96 5.80 3.03 3.14
C LEU A 96 7.20 3.38 2.64
N ASN A 97 8.03 2.35 2.52
CA ASN A 97 9.39 2.45 2.00
C ASN A 97 9.52 1.62 0.74
N ILE A 98 9.93 2.23 -0.38
CA ILE A 98 10.18 1.51 -1.63
C ILE A 98 11.52 0.78 -1.52
N THR A 99 11.54 -0.52 -1.84
CA THR A 99 12.76 -1.34 -1.86
C THR A 99 13.09 -1.75 -3.29
N PRO A 100 13.75 -0.91 -4.10
CA PRO A 100 13.94 -1.14 -5.55
C PRO A 100 14.65 -2.46 -5.89
#